data_AF-A0A1A8ZYI0-F1
#
_entry.id   AF-A0A1A8ZYI0-F1
#
_cell.length_a   1.000
_cell.length_b   1.000
_cell.length_c   1.000
_cell.angle_alpha   90.00
_cell.angle_beta   90.00
_cell.angle_gamma   90.00
#
_symmetry.space_group_name_H-M   'P 1'
#
loop_
_entity.id
_entity.type
_entity.pdbx_description
1 polymer ?
#
loop_
_entity_poly.entity_id
_entity_poly.type
_entity_poly.pdbx_seq_one_letter_code
_entity_poly.pdbx_strand_id
1 'polypeptide(L)'
;MRREVGGTLAGVTALLVVTGCTPEGRADRPAVAVTSPAASASTTVDAATLATGPEADEVPRPVRCVPGEAHMSEPTPTPSGPDDVVVGPVVWRGLKAMATGDPAAFGYQDTDGGHYKIGVGIQAGATVTVMIGPEARGYAGLKYGQAWGYRPVAGVRFSACPDDDTWFVGGFFVKGRRCVPLDVTAEGAPPVRVVVSLFAGPCPD
;
A
#
# COMPACT_ATOMS: atom_id res chain seq x y z
N MET A 1 -45.92 -28.25 -25.46
CA MET A 1 -46.46 -27.55 -26.65
C MET A 1 -46.29 -26.05 -26.44
N ARG A 2 -45.64 -25.37 -27.40
CA ARG A 2 -45.65 -23.90 -27.65
C ARG A 2 -45.00 -23.01 -26.56
N ARG A 3 -44.22 -21.96 -26.89
CA ARG A 3 -43.65 -21.45 -28.15
C ARG A 3 -42.56 -20.44 -27.73
N GLU A 4 -41.47 -20.40 -28.47
CA GLU A 4 -40.43 -19.37 -28.39
C GLU A 4 -40.93 -17.99 -28.83
N VAL A 5 -40.41 -16.95 -28.18
CA VAL A 5 -40.23 -15.56 -28.64
C VAL A 5 -39.08 -15.04 -27.77
N GLY A 6 -37.98 -14.43 -28.21
CA GLY A 6 -37.58 -13.74 -29.43
C GLY A 6 -36.56 -12.69 -28.98
N GLY A 7 -35.60 -12.31 -29.80
CA GLY A 7 -34.71 -11.20 -29.43
C GLY A 7 -33.37 -11.18 -30.15
N THR A 8 -33.40 -10.88 -31.45
CA THR A 8 -32.21 -10.52 -32.24
C THR A 8 -31.82 -9.08 -31.91
N LEU A 9 -30.58 -8.82 -31.49
CA LEU A 9 -29.99 -7.49 -31.48
C LEU A 9 -28.60 -7.55 -32.11
N ALA A 10 -28.55 -7.08 -33.36
CA ALA A 10 -27.34 -6.72 -34.06
C ALA A 10 -26.80 -5.40 -33.50
N GLY A 11 -25.50 -5.35 -33.18
CA GLY A 11 -24.84 -4.18 -32.61
C GLY A 11 -23.46 -3.97 -33.23
N VAL A 12 -23.47 -3.37 -34.42
CA VAL A 12 -22.46 -2.57 -35.10
C VAL A 12 -21.06 -2.51 -34.47
N THR A 13 -20.09 -3.14 -35.13
CA THR A 13 -18.64 -3.00 -34.89
C THR A 13 -18.16 -1.63 -35.37
N ALA A 14 -17.68 -0.78 -34.46
CA ALA A 14 -17.03 0.48 -34.78
C ALA A 14 -15.55 0.26 -35.19
N LEU A 15 -15.19 0.87 -36.31
CA LEU A 15 -13.90 0.83 -36.99
C LEU A 15 -12.90 1.75 -36.27
N LEU A 16 -11.78 1.23 -35.76
CA LEU A 16 -10.67 2.02 -35.22
C LEU A 16 -9.69 2.38 -36.34
N VAL A 17 -9.60 3.68 -36.64
CA VAL A 17 -8.62 4.25 -37.58
C VAL A 17 -7.30 4.46 -36.82
N VAL A 18 -6.24 3.79 -37.28
CA VAL A 18 -4.87 3.98 -36.78
C VAL A 18 -4.19 5.04 -37.64
N THR A 19 -4.05 6.26 -37.13
CA THR A 19 -3.19 7.29 -37.72
C THR A 19 -1.83 7.28 -37.05
N GLY A 20 -0.81 6.90 -37.82
CA GLY A 20 0.59 6.94 -37.41
C GLY A 20 1.16 8.36 -37.39
N CYS A 21 2.18 8.56 -36.57
CA CYS A 21 3.09 9.70 -36.65
C CYS A 21 4.50 9.19 -36.98
N THR A 22 5.00 9.62 -38.13
CA THR A 22 6.39 9.47 -38.57
C THR A 22 7.31 10.46 -37.83
N PRO A 23 8.56 10.09 -37.53
CA PRO A 23 9.55 11.03 -36.98
C PRO A 23 10.17 11.91 -38.08
N GLU A 24 10.10 13.23 -37.90
CA GLU A 24 10.70 14.22 -38.80
C GLU A 24 12.06 14.72 -38.26
N GLY A 25 13.08 14.57 -39.11
CA GLY A 25 14.22 15.45 -39.35
C GLY A 25 14.86 16.24 -38.21
N ARG A 26 16.07 15.83 -37.81
CA ARG A 26 17.04 16.72 -37.14
C ARG A 26 18.14 17.09 -38.12
N ALA A 27 18.09 18.32 -38.61
CA ALA A 27 19.14 18.94 -39.42
C ALA A 27 20.29 19.48 -38.54
N ASP A 28 21.47 19.47 -39.16
CA ASP A 28 22.77 19.95 -38.76
C ASP A 28 22.82 21.24 -37.92
N ARG A 29 23.73 21.24 -36.94
CA ARG A 29 24.41 22.46 -36.48
C ARG A 29 25.90 22.18 -36.18
N PRO A 30 26.78 23.13 -36.51
CA PRO A 30 28.22 22.91 -36.62
C PRO A 30 28.94 22.84 -35.26
N ALA A 31 30.03 22.09 -35.27
CA ALA A 31 30.98 21.93 -34.18
C ALA A 31 31.68 23.26 -33.84
N VAL A 32 31.58 23.68 -32.59
CA VAL A 32 32.44 24.69 -31.98
C VAL A 32 33.25 23.98 -30.90
N ALA A 33 34.57 23.97 -31.08
CA ALA A 33 35.53 23.49 -30.09
C ALA A 33 35.57 24.48 -28.92
N VAL A 34 35.29 23.99 -27.71
CA VAL A 34 35.58 24.69 -26.47
C VAL A 34 36.24 23.72 -25.49
N THR A 35 37.40 24.17 -25.04
CA THR A 35 38.33 23.75 -23.99
C THR A 35 37.77 22.91 -22.84
N SER A 36 38.50 21.83 -22.51
CA SER A 36 38.34 20.98 -21.33
C SER A 36 38.42 21.74 -19.99
N PRO A 37 37.49 21.46 -19.07
CA PRO A 37 37.72 21.53 -17.63
C PRO A 37 38.03 20.13 -17.07
N ALA A 38 38.79 20.12 -15.98
CA ALA A 38 39.30 18.96 -15.27
C ALA A 38 38.23 17.91 -14.92
N ALA A 39 38.64 16.64 -15.01
CA ALA A 39 37.87 15.47 -14.62
C ALA A 39 37.38 15.58 -13.16
N SER A 40 36.09 15.87 -13.00
CA SER A 40 35.35 15.54 -11.78
C SER A 40 34.70 14.19 -12.02
N ALA A 41 35.13 13.19 -11.26
CA ALA A 41 34.55 11.85 -11.28
C ALA A 41 33.05 11.94 -10.94
N SER A 42 32.21 11.91 -11.97
CA SER A 42 30.78 11.65 -11.82
C SER A 42 30.62 10.16 -11.67
N THR A 43 30.55 9.68 -10.43
CA THR A 43 30.08 8.33 -10.13
C THR A 43 28.60 8.29 -10.49
N THR A 44 28.31 7.91 -11.73
CA THR A 44 26.99 7.41 -12.12
C THR A 44 26.76 6.14 -11.34
N VAL A 45 26.08 6.24 -10.21
CA VAL A 45 25.55 5.08 -9.50
C VAL A 45 24.43 4.54 -10.36
N ASP A 46 24.68 3.39 -10.99
CA ASP A 46 23.71 2.61 -11.75
C ASP A 46 22.46 2.37 -10.91
N ALA A 47 21.35 3.03 -11.28
CA ALA A 47 20.03 2.85 -10.71
C ALA A 47 19.38 1.49 -11.08
N ALA A 48 20.17 0.51 -11.51
CA ALA A 48 19.73 -0.79 -11.95
C ALA A 48 20.60 -1.91 -11.38
N THR A 49 20.93 -1.83 -10.09
CA THR A 49 21.37 -3.01 -9.34
C THR A 49 20.22 -3.48 -8.46
N LEU A 50 19.68 -4.64 -8.82
CA LEU A 50 18.67 -5.42 -8.12
C LEU A 50 18.90 -5.42 -6.59
N ALA A 51 18.15 -4.60 -5.87
CA ALA A 51 18.10 -4.63 -4.42
C ALA A 51 17.21 -5.80 -3.94
N THR A 52 17.75 -7.01 -4.02
CA THR A 52 17.32 -8.16 -3.22
C THR A 52 18.24 -8.26 -2.02
N GLY A 53 17.97 -7.45 -0.98
CA GLY A 53 18.71 -7.44 0.28
C GLY A 53 17.94 -6.67 1.38
N PRO A 54 18.22 -6.93 2.67
CA PRO A 54 17.43 -6.48 3.82
C PRO A 54 17.42 -4.96 4.08
N GLU A 55 18.13 -4.16 3.28
CA GLU A 55 18.17 -2.69 3.38
C GLU A 55 17.04 -1.97 2.63
N ALA A 56 16.24 -2.66 1.82
CA ALA A 56 15.18 -2.02 1.04
C ALA A 56 13.93 -1.59 1.86
N ASP A 57 13.92 -1.74 3.19
CA ASP A 57 12.69 -1.73 4.01
C ASP A 57 12.71 -0.79 5.24
N GLU A 58 13.68 0.13 5.33
CA GLU A 58 13.72 1.09 6.45
C GLU A 58 12.97 2.40 6.14
N VAL A 59 12.86 2.77 4.86
CA VAL A 59 12.10 3.96 4.44
C VAL A 59 10.63 3.56 4.30
N PRO A 60 9.72 4.03 5.18
CA PRO A 60 8.32 3.64 5.11
C PRO A 60 7.68 4.21 3.84
N ARG A 61 6.87 3.41 3.14
CA ARG A 61 6.14 3.89 1.96
C ARG A 61 5.20 5.02 2.36
N PRO A 62 5.23 6.19 1.70
CA PRO A 62 4.26 7.24 1.97
C PRO A 62 2.89 6.85 1.41
N VAL A 63 1.84 7.03 2.21
CA VAL A 63 0.44 6.92 1.80
C VAL A 63 -0.30 8.13 2.37
N ARG A 64 -0.98 8.91 1.53
CA ARG A 64 -1.43 10.26 1.89
C ARG A 64 -2.88 10.48 1.51
N CYS A 65 -3.57 11.38 2.21
CA CYS A 65 -4.85 11.92 1.76
C CYS A 65 -4.63 12.83 0.54
N VAL A 66 -4.54 12.25 -0.65
CA VAL A 66 -4.40 12.96 -1.92
C VAL A 66 -5.18 12.24 -3.03
N PRO A 67 -5.60 12.93 -4.10
CA PRO A 67 -6.21 12.28 -5.25
C PRO A 67 -5.33 11.15 -5.79
N GLY A 68 -5.96 10.02 -6.09
CA GLY A 68 -5.21 8.82 -6.45
C GLY A 68 -4.43 8.26 -5.28
N GLU A 69 -4.95 8.32 -4.04
CA GLU A 69 -4.60 7.38 -2.97
C GLU A 69 -5.84 6.64 -2.50
N ALA A 70 -5.69 5.38 -2.10
CA ALA A 70 -6.84 4.52 -1.84
C ALA A 70 -7.36 4.82 -0.43
N HIS A 71 -8.13 5.89 -0.29
CA HIS A 71 -8.62 6.37 0.99
C HIS A 71 -10.07 6.88 0.93
N MET A 72 -10.67 7.01 2.10
CA MET A 72 -11.96 7.67 2.32
C MET A 72 -11.82 8.62 3.50
N SER A 73 -12.43 9.79 3.41
CA SER A 73 -12.51 10.75 4.51
C SER A 73 -13.79 10.53 5.31
N GLU A 74 -13.66 10.63 6.64
CA GLU A 74 -14.77 10.52 7.59
C GLU A 74 -14.82 11.81 8.42
N PRO A 75 -15.76 12.73 8.13
CA PRO A 75 -15.81 14.04 8.80
C PRO A 75 -16.21 13.98 10.27
N THR A 76 -16.76 12.86 10.72
CA THR A 76 -17.16 12.65 12.11
C THR A 76 -16.58 11.34 12.57
N PRO A 77 -15.64 11.36 13.54
CA PRO A 77 -15.04 10.14 14.05
C PRO A 77 -16.10 9.18 14.58
N THR A 78 -16.25 8.01 13.98
CA THR A 78 -17.02 6.92 14.61
C THR A 78 -16.20 6.38 15.78
N PRO A 79 -16.78 6.30 16.99
CA PRO A 79 -16.11 5.73 18.15
C PRO A 79 -15.60 4.31 17.89
N SER A 80 -14.41 4.00 18.41
CA SER A 80 -13.85 2.66 18.29
C SER A 80 -14.68 1.62 19.04
N GLY A 81 -14.88 0.47 18.41
CA GLY A 81 -15.56 -0.68 18.99
C GLY A 81 -14.64 -1.61 19.80
N PRO A 82 -15.21 -2.62 20.48
CA PRO A 82 -14.43 -3.57 21.29
C PRO A 82 -13.45 -4.40 20.46
N ASP A 83 -13.76 -4.64 19.19
CA ASP A 83 -12.95 -5.44 18.26
C ASP A 83 -11.86 -4.63 17.53
N ASP A 84 -11.76 -3.33 17.82
CA ASP A 84 -10.77 -2.46 17.19
C ASP A 84 -9.42 -2.52 17.92
N VAL A 85 -8.34 -2.36 17.17
CA VAL A 85 -7.01 -2.07 17.72
C VAL A 85 -6.76 -0.57 17.58
N VAL A 86 -6.50 0.10 18.70
CA VAL A 86 -6.28 1.56 18.75
C VAL A 86 -4.90 1.83 19.36
N VAL A 87 -4.08 2.62 18.67
CA VAL A 87 -2.73 2.99 19.11
C VAL A 87 -2.47 4.46 18.79
N GLY A 88 -2.59 5.33 19.79
CA GLY A 88 -2.55 6.77 19.58
C GLY A 88 -3.59 7.21 18.54
N PRO A 89 -3.22 7.95 17.48
CA PRO A 89 -4.15 8.41 16.44
C PRO A 89 -4.49 7.32 15.40
N VAL A 90 -4.04 6.07 15.58
CA VAL A 90 -4.30 4.95 14.65
C VAL A 90 -5.42 4.08 15.16
N VAL A 91 -6.32 3.68 14.26
CA VAL A 91 -7.33 2.67 14.51
C VAL A 91 -7.37 1.64 13.37
N TRP A 92 -7.36 0.36 13.70
CA TRP A 92 -7.74 -0.73 12.80
C TRP A 92 -9.08 -1.30 13.23
N ARG A 93 -10.13 -0.97 12.48
CA ARG A 93 -11.50 -1.41 12.77
C ARG A 93 -11.63 -2.92 12.62
N GLY A 94 -12.12 -3.60 13.66
CA GLY A 94 -12.38 -5.04 13.66
C GLY A 94 -11.15 -5.95 13.63
N LEU A 95 -9.93 -5.41 13.79
CA LEU A 95 -8.70 -6.19 13.66
C LEU A 95 -8.58 -7.30 14.70
N LYS A 96 -9.13 -7.15 15.92
CA LYS A 96 -9.11 -8.20 16.94
C LYS A 96 -9.93 -9.44 16.53
N ALA A 97 -10.95 -9.28 15.69
CA ALA A 97 -11.76 -10.40 15.20
C ALA A 97 -10.94 -11.41 14.39
N MET A 98 -9.82 -10.98 13.79
CA MET A 98 -8.92 -11.88 13.07
C MET A 98 -8.21 -12.90 13.97
N ALA A 99 -8.21 -12.73 15.30
CA ALA A 99 -7.61 -13.71 16.21
C ALA A 99 -8.29 -15.09 16.13
N THR A 100 -9.61 -15.11 15.92
CA THR A 100 -10.43 -16.33 15.91
C THR A 100 -11.30 -16.49 14.66
N GLY A 101 -11.35 -15.48 13.79
CA GLY A 101 -12.15 -15.50 12.56
C GLY A 101 -11.64 -16.48 11.49
N ASP A 102 -12.48 -16.72 10.49
CA ASP A 102 -12.11 -17.49 9.29
C ASP A 102 -11.28 -16.62 8.35
N PRO A 103 -10.03 -16.99 8.01
CA PRO A 103 -9.20 -16.26 7.05
C PRO A 103 -9.89 -15.93 5.72
N ALA A 104 -10.78 -16.80 5.22
CA ALA A 104 -11.49 -16.59 3.96
C ALA A 104 -12.50 -15.43 4.01
N ALA A 105 -12.94 -15.01 5.20
CA ALA A 105 -13.85 -13.87 5.37
C ALA A 105 -13.13 -12.51 5.29
N PHE A 106 -11.79 -12.49 5.47
CA PHE A 106 -11.00 -11.26 5.49
C PHE A 106 -10.16 -11.08 4.22
N GLY A 107 -10.05 -12.10 3.39
CA GLY A 107 -9.22 -12.02 2.18
C GLY A 107 -9.02 -13.38 1.54
N TYR A 108 -7.86 -13.56 0.92
CA TYR A 108 -7.51 -14.80 0.24
C TYR A 108 -6.11 -15.27 0.65
N GLN A 109 -5.81 -16.53 0.34
CA GLN A 109 -4.48 -17.12 0.50
C GLN A 109 -4.02 -17.66 -0.85
N ASP A 110 -2.74 -17.49 -1.14
CA ASP A 110 -2.06 -18.13 -2.27
C ASP A 110 -0.79 -18.85 -1.79
N THR A 111 0.09 -19.24 -2.72
CA THR A 111 1.33 -19.95 -2.41
C THR A 111 2.33 -19.13 -1.61
N ASP A 112 2.24 -17.79 -1.66
CA ASP A 112 3.17 -16.90 -0.98
C ASP A 112 2.70 -16.56 0.44
N GLY A 113 1.39 -16.53 0.67
CA GLY A 113 0.81 -16.35 2.00
C GLY A 113 -0.64 -15.85 1.99
N GLY A 114 -1.09 -15.40 3.15
CA GLY A 114 -2.40 -14.78 3.31
C GLY A 114 -2.37 -13.28 3.00
N HIS A 115 -3.40 -12.80 2.33
CA HIS A 115 -3.62 -11.41 1.96
C HIS A 115 -4.97 -10.95 2.50
N TYR A 116 -4.93 -10.24 3.63
CA TYR A 116 -6.12 -9.91 4.41
C TYR A 116 -6.38 -8.41 4.38
N LYS A 117 -7.60 -8.04 4.02
CA LYS A 117 -8.04 -6.65 3.91
C LYS A 117 -8.49 -6.15 5.28
N ILE A 118 -7.85 -5.09 5.74
CA ILE A 118 -8.24 -4.38 6.96
C ILE A 118 -7.91 -2.90 6.74
N GLY A 119 -8.91 -2.04 6.91
CA GLY A 119 -8.70 -0.61 6.79
C GLY A 119 -7.93 -0.07 8.00
N VAL A 120 -7.12 0.96 7.77
CA VAL A 120 -6.49 1.73 8.85
C VAL A 120 -7.01 3.15 8.82
N GLY A 121 -7.60 3.58 9.92
CA GLY A 121 -8.03 4.94 10.16
C GLY A 121 -6.93 5.71 10.86
N ILE A 122 -6.66 6.92 10.38
CA ILE A 122 -5.73 7.87 10.99
C ILE A 122 -6.51 9.12 11.32
N GLN A 123 -6.40 9.58 12.57
CA GLN A 123 -7.08 10.78 13.04
C GLN A 123 -6.73 12.00 12.17
N ALA A 124 -7.69 12.89 11.96
CA ALA A 124 -7.53 14.16 11.25
C ALA A 124 -6.23 14.90 11.62
N GLY A 125 -5.49 15.35 10.60
CA GLY A 125 -4.24 16.10 10.73
C GLY A 125 -3.03 15.30 11.20
N ALA A 126 -3.18 14.03 11.59
CA ALA A 126 -2.08 13.23 12.08
C ALA A 126 -1.22 12.63 10.95
N THR A 127 0.08 12.50 11.24
CA THR A 127 1.01 11.68 10.46
C THR A 127 1.56 10.58 11.34
N VAL A 128 1.52 9.34 10.85
CA VAL A 128 1.93 8.15 11.62
C VAL A 128 2.74 7.22 10.75
N THR A 129 3.83 6.69 11.30
CA THR A 129 4.57 5.59 10.72
C THR A 129 4.19 4.29 11.42
N VAL A 130 3.83 3.27 10.65
CA VAL A 130 3.62 1.90 11.13
C VAL A 130 4.67 1.01 10.50
N MET A 131 5.42 0.29 11.34
CA MET A 131 6.42 -0.68 10.92
C MET A 131 6.04 -2.08 11.40
N ILE A 132 6.34 -3.10 10.59
CA ILE A 132 6.46 -4.47 11.04
C ILE A 132 7.71 -4.57 11.92
N GLY A 133 7.55 -5.15 13.11
CA GLY A 133 8.66 -5.41 14.02
C GLY A 133 9.78 -6.18 13.32
N PRO A 134 11.07 -5.87 13.58
CA PRO A 134 12.19 -6.45 12.84
C PRO A 134 12.16 -7.98 12.73
N GLU A 135 11.72 -8.67 13.79
CA GLU A 135 11.62 -10.12 13.85
C GLU A 135 10.56 -10.73 12.92
N ALA A 136 9.64 -9.91 12.39
CA ALA A 136 8.51 -10.36 11.58
C ALA A 136 8.62 -10.02 10.09
N ARG A 137 9.59 -9.19 9.69
CA ARG A 137 9.73 -8.69 8.31
C ARG A 137 9.97 -9.79 7.27
N GLY A 138 10.49 -10.95 7.69
CA GLY A 138 10.67 -12.11 6.79
C GLY A 138 9.38 -12.85 6.43
N TYR A 139 8.29 -12.62 7.16
CA TYR A 139 7.03 -13.36 6.98
C TYR A 139 5.77 -12.49 7.05
N ALA A 140 5.87 -11.20 7.34
CA ALA A 140 4.74 -10.28 7.40
C ALA A 140 5.05 -8.97 6.68
N GLY A 141 4.01 -8.29 6.19
CA GLY A 141 4.16 -7.01 5.52
C GLY A 141 2.85 -6.24 5.41
N LEU A 142 2.96 -4.94 5.17
CA LEU A 142 1.86 -4.00 5.02
C LEU A 142 1.54 -3.80 3.54
N LYS A 143 0.25 -3.85 3.18
CA LYS A 143 -0.26 -3.66 1.81
C LYS A 143 -1.22 -2.47 1.75
N TYR A 144 -0.69 -1.25 1.92
CA TYR A 144 -1.46 0.00 1.82
C TYR A 144 -0.96 0.89 0.66
N GLY A 145 -1.88 1.72 0.13
CA GLY A 145 -1.66 2.66 -0.97
C GLY A 145 -2.38 2.26 -2.28
N GLN A 146 -2.17 3.01 -3.36
CA GLN A 146 -2.78 2.75 -4.67
C GLN A 146 -2.53 1.37 -5.28
N ALA A 147 -3.64 0.75 -5.70
CA ALA A 147 -3.75 -0.47 -6.48
C ALA A 147 -3.65 -1.80 -5.71
N TRP A 148 -4.52 -2.71 -6.14
CA TRP A 148 -4.39 -4.13 -5.86
C TRP A 148 -3.04 -4.63 -6.40
N GLY A 149 -2.31 -5.42 -5.61
CA GLY A 149 -1.05 -6.02 -6.05
C GLY A 149 0.22 -5.33 -5.57
N TYR A 150 0.14 -4.33 -4.69
CA TYR A 150 1.35 -3.86 -4.03
C TYR A 150 2.08 -4.98 -3.30
N ARG A 151 3.38 -5.05 -3.55
CA ARG A 151 4.29 -5.86 -2.76
C ARG A 151 4.19 -5.42 -1.30
N PRO A 152 4.08 -6.38 -0.36
CA PRO A 152 4.16 -6.09 1.06
C PRO A 152 5.45 -5.34 1.36
N VAL A 153 5.37 -4.32 2.22
CA VAL A 153 6.52 -3.56 2.73
C VAL A 153 6.60 -3.68 4.24
N ALA A 154 7.79 -3.51 4.80
CA ALA A 154 7.95 -3.49 6.26
C ALA A 154 7.37 -2.23 6.90
N GLY A 155 7.21 -1.13 6.14
CA GLY A 155 6.81 0.16 6.70
C GLY A 155 5.88 0.98 5.83
N VAL A 156 4.92 1.65 6.45
CA VAL A 156 4.06 2.65 5.81
C VAL A 156 3.99 3.91 6.67
N ARG A 157 4.17 5.07 6.05
CA ARG A 157 3.93 6.39 6.66
C ARG A 157 2.63 6.96 6.11
N PHE A 158 1.62 7.02 6.97
CA PHE A 158 0.32 7.58 6.67
C PHE A 158 0.27 9.08 6.99
N SER A 159 -0.39 9.86 6.15
CA SER A 159 -0.74 11.26 6.43
C SER A 159 -2.22 11.47 6.16
N ALA A 160 -2.99 11.71 7.23
CA ALA A 160 -4.42 11.99 7.15
C ALA A 160 -4.70 13.33 6.46
N CYS A 161 -5.96 13.51 6.03
CA CYS A 161 -6.50 14.80 5.64
C CYS A 161 -6.42 15.77 6.84
N PRO A 162 -6.27 17.08 6.62
CA PRO A 162 -6.17 18.04 7.72
C PRO A 162 -7.37 18.05 8.68
N ASP A 163 -8.59 17.96 8.12
CA ASP A 163 -9.83 18.23 8.84
C ASP A 163 -10.72 16.99 9.03
N ASP A 164 -10.38 15.86 8.41
CA ASP A 164 -11.17 14.62 8.44
C ASP A 164 -10.32 13.41 8.83
N ASP A 165 -10.91 12.50 9.60
CA ASP A 165 -10.32 11.18 9.81
C ASP A 165 -10.18 10.49 8.46
N THR A 166 -9.03 9.84 8.24
CA THR A 166 -8.72 9.24 6.94
C THR A 166 -8.58 7.74 7.04
N TRP A 167 -9.42 7.03 6.31
CA TRP A 167 -9.40 5.58 6.19
C TRP A 167 -8.64 5.16 4.95
N PHE A 168 -7.47 4.56 5.14
CA PHE A 168 -6.68 3.98 4.06
C PHE A 168 -7.09 2.53 3.83
N VAL A 169 -7.36 2.22 2.56
CA VAL A 169 -7.68 0.87 2.10
C VAL A 169 -6.38 0.10 1.93
N GLY A 170 -6.33 -1.08 2.54
CA GLY A 170 -5.20 -1.97 2.42
C GLY A 170 -5.34 -3.19 3.32
N GLY A 171 -4.22 -3.64 3.86
CA GLY A 171 -4.22 -4.62 4.94
C GLY A 171 -2.87 -5.30 5.13
N PHE A 172 -2.91 -6.58 5.52
CA PHE A 172 -1.73 -7.34 5.90
C PHE A 172 -1.43 -8.46 4.90
N PHE A 173 -0.16 -8.72 4.70
CA PHE A 173 0.36 -9.98 4.21
C PHE A 173 0.99 -10.75 5.36
N VAL A 174 0.79 -12.07 5.39
CA VAL A 174 1.47 -12.94 6.35
C VAL A 174 1.63 -14.38 5.86
N LYS A 175 2.80 -14.98 6.11
CA LYS A 175 3.05 -16.39 5.85
C LYS A 175 2.53 -17.24 7.01
N GLY A 176 1.44 -17.94 6.77
CA GLY A 176 0.75 -18.75 7.78
C GLY A 176 0.09 -17.91 8.87
N ARG A 177 -0.38 -18.59 9.92
CA ARG A 177 -1.01 -17.95 11.09
C ARG A 177 0.08 -17.44 12.03
N ARG A 178 0.09 -16.14 12.36
CA ARG A 178 1.16 -15.51 13.16
C ARG A 178 0.64 -14.38 14.05
N CYS A 179 1.32 -14.20 15.17
CA CYS A 179 1.32 -12.95 15.90
C CYS A 179 2.35 -12.02 15.25
N VAL A 180 1.94 -10.82 14.87
CA VAL A 180 2.78 -9.86 14.17
C VAL A 180 2.94 -8.62 15.04
N PRO A 181 4.17 -8.32 15.51
CA PRO A 181 4.42 -7.07 16.19
C PRO A 181 4.43 -5.91 15.20
N LEU A 182 3.82 -4.80 15.62
CA LEU A 182 3.80 -3.53 14.93
C LEU A 182 4.41 -2.46 15.84
N ASP A 183 5.30 -1.64 15.28
CA ASP A 183 5.78 -0.42 15.92
C ASP A 183 5.05 0.76 15.29
N VAL A 184 4.32 1.51 16.10
CA VAL A 184 3.51 2.65 15.69
C VAL A 184 4.10 3.94 16.25
N THR A 185 4.48 4.86 15.38
CA THR A 185 5.12 6.11 15.75
C THR A 185 4.34 7.28 15.17
N ALA A 186 3.56 7.97 16.01
CA ALA A 186 2.97 9.25 15.64
C ALA A 186 4.04 10.34 15.59
N GLU A 187 3.86 11.33 14.71
CA GLU A 187 4.79 12.45 14.60
C GLU A 187 4.97 13.18 15.94
N GLY A 188 6.22 13.34 16.38
CA GLY A 188 6.56 13.97 17.67
C GLY A 188 6.35 13.08 18.91
N ALA A 189 5.98 11.81 18.76
CA ALA A 189 5.76 10.88 19.87
C ALA A 189 6.78 9.71 19.85
N PRO A 190 7.06 9.08 21.01
CA PRO A 190 7.82 7.84 21.05
C PRO A 190 7.05 6.68 20.37
N PRO A 191 7.75 5.69 19.78
CA PRO A 191 7.11 4.50 19.23
C PRO A 191 6.35 3.70 20.30
N VAL A 192 5.16 3.22 19.95
CA VAL A 192 4.36 2.28 20.75
C VAL A 192 4.31 0.95 20.01
N ARG A 193 4.68 -0.12 20.71
CA ARG A 193 4.62 -1.48 20.17
C ARG A 193 3.31 -2.14 20.53
N VAL A 194 2.70 -2.82 19.56
CA VAL A 194 1.55 -3.71 19.78
C VAL A 194 1.72 -5.00 19.01
N VAL A 195 1.13 -6.09 19.48
CA VAL A 195 1.13 -7.38 18.76
C VAL A 195 -0.28 -7.68 18.27
N VAL A 196 -0.42 -7.92 16.97
CA VAL A 196 -1.71 -8.25 16.35
C VAL A 196 -1.76 -9.71 15.94
N SER A 197 -2.90 -10.35 16.15
CA SER A 197 -3.12 -11.73 15.71
C SER A 197 -3.65 -11.76 14.29
N LEU A 198 -2.88 -12.35 13.37
CA LEU A 198 -3.36 -12.71 12.05
C LEU A 198 -3.68 -14.21 12.06
N PHE A 199 -4.83 -14.55 12.67
CA PHE A 199 -5.38 -15.90 12.82
C PHE A 199 -4.58 -16.86 13.70
N ALA A 200 -3.74 -16.34 14.59
CA ALA A 200 -2.90 -17.14 15.49
C ALA A 200 -3.56 -17.45 16.84
N GLY A 201 -4.79 -16.99 17.08
CA GLY A 201 -5.38 -16.98 18.42
C GLY A 201 -4.81 -15.86 19.28
N PRO A 202 -4.81 -16.01 20.62
CA PRO A 202 -4.22 -15.03 21.53
C PRO A 202 -2.73 -14.80 21.27
N CYS A 203 -2.29 -13.55 21.33
CA CYS A 203 -0.89 -13.16 21.19
C CYS A 203 -0.35 -12.64 22.53
N PRO A 204 0.97 -12.74 22.77
CA PRO A 204 1.58 -12.11 23.93
C PRO A 204 1.46 -10.59 23.86
N ASP A 205 1.25 -9.98 25.02
CA ASP A 205 1.26 -8.52 25.23
C ASP A 205 2.70 -7.96 25.21
#